data_AF-A0AAN7YIL6-F1
#
_entry.id   AF-A0AAN7YIL6-F1
#
_cell.length_a   1.000
_cell.length_b   1.000
_cell.length_c   1.000
_cell.angle_alpha   90.00
_cell.angle_beta   90.00
_cell.angle_gamma   90.00
#
_symmetry.space_group_name_H-M   'P 1'
#
loop_
_entity.id
_entity.type
_entity.pdbx_description
1 polymer ?
#
loop_
_entity_poly.entity_id
_entity_poly.type
_entity_poly.pdbx_seq_one_letter_code
_entity_poly.pdbx_strand_id
1 'polypeptide(L)'
;MLTLLTLVAFTATAAALAIAIAIPQGSGEIIPIVPADITVWYYAAGGWPNDDSMCLDHVANGTLTAGVCCCLDYPGVGVWQSPSNGCSLTVYEGTSVCGADATSTTVTNIPAGDSQICIDTDVNAGLKASGVWACS
;
A
#
# COMPACT_ATOMS: atom_id res chain seq x y z
N MET A 1 -47.00 -2.63 49.32
CA MET A 1 -47.64 -3.88 48.83
C MET A 1 -47.19 -4.07 47.40
N LEU A 2 -46.72 -5.22 46.93
CA LEU A 2 -46.53 -6.55 47.50
C LEU A 2 -45.87 -7.33 46.33
N THR A 3 -44.74 -8.01 46.57
CA THR A 3 -44.31 -9.28 45.91
C THR A 3 -43.93 -9.22 44.41
N LEU A 4 -43.09 -10.09 43.83
CA LEU A 4 -42.31 -11.24 44.30
C LEU A 4 -41.18 -11.49 43.28
N LEU A 5 -40.14 -12.13 43.79
CA LEU A 5 -38.97 -12.73 43.16
C LEU A 5 -39.28 -13.98 42.29
N THR A 6 -38.27 -14.40 41.49
CA THR A 6 -37.98 -15.75 40.90
C THR A 6 -38.65 -16.17 39.57
N LEU A 7 -38.12 -17.06 38.70
CA LEU A 7 -36.78 -17.56 38.28
C LEU A 7 -37.06 -18.66 37.20
N VAL A 8 -36.22 -18.81 36.16
CA VAL A 8 -35.99 -19.96 35.23
C VAL A 8 -37.13 -20.50 34.34
N ALA A 9 -36.93 -20.54 33.01
CA ALA A 9 -36.50 -21.76 32.29
C ALA A 9 -36.42 -21.61 30.76
N PHE A 10 -35.32 -22.15 30.24
CA PHE A 10 -34.97 -22.42 28.85
C PHE A 10 -35.97 -23.37 28.17
N THR A 11 -36.40 -23.06 26.94
CA THR A 11 -36.54 -24.06 25.86
C THR A 11 -36.24 -23.40 24.52
N ALA A 12 -35.15 -23.85 23.91
CA ALA A 12 -34.77 -23.55 22.55
C ALA A 12 -35.64 -24.32 21.56
N THR A 13 -36.11 -23.67 20.50
CA THR A 13 -36.46 -24.33 19.24
C THR A 13 -35.94 -23.46 18.11
N ALA A 14 -34.79 -23.86 17.57
CA ALA A 14 -34.23 -23.33 16.34
C ALA A 14 -35.11 -23.77 15.16
N ALA A 15 -35.88 -22.84 14.60
CA ALA A 15 -36.47 -23.00 13.29
C ALA A 15 -35.48 -22.44 12.26
N ALA A 16 -34.64 -23.32 11.70
CA ALA A 16 -33.80 -22.99 10.57
C ALA A 16 -34.68 -22.87 9.31
N LEU A 17 -35.05 -21.64 8.95
CA LEU A 17 -35.57 -21.35 7.62
C LEU A 17 -34.36 -21.09 6.70
N ALA A 18 -34.05 -22.07 5.85
CA ALA A 18 -33.10 -21.90 4.77
C ALA A 18 -33.69 -20.94 3.74
N ILE A 19 -33.24 -19.69 3.76
CA ILE A 19 -33.46 -18.76 2.64
C ILE A 19 -32.31 -19.00 1.68
N ALA A 20 -32.62 -19.65 0.55
CA ALA A 20 -31.69 -19.80 -0.55
C ALA A 20 -31.20 -18.41 -0.98
N ILE A 21 -29.93 -18.11 -0.69
CA ILE A 21 -29.26 -16.92 -1.18
C ILE A 21 -29.08 -17.15 -2.68
N ALA A 22 -29.88 -16.47 -3.49
CA ALA A 22 -29.56 -16.25 -4.88
C ALA A 22 -28.30 -15.38 -4.91
N ILE A 23 -27.13 -16.01 -5.06
CA ILE A 23 -25.88 -15.30 -5.33
C ILE A 23 -26.05 -14.70 -6.73
N PRO A 24 -26.08 -13.37 -6.91
CA PRO A 24 -25.94 -12.83 -8.25
C PRO A 24 -24.57 -13.28 -8.75
N GLN A 25 -24.57 -14.11 -9.78
CA GLN A 25 -23.38 -14.44 -10.55
C GLN A 25 -22.96 -13.16 -11.29
N GLY A 26 -22.22 -12.31 -10.58
CA GLY A 26 -21.47 -11.22 -11.18
C GLY A 26 -20.46 -11.83 -12.13
N SER A 27 -20.59 -11.44 -13.40
CA SER A 27 -19.64 -11.64 -14.49
C SER A 27 -18.20 -11.72 -14.01
N GLY A 28 -17.45 -12.68 -14.53
CA GLY A 28 -16.02 -12.84 -14.24
C GLY A 28 -15.27 -11.54 -14.41
N GLU A 29 -15.09 -10.83 -13.30
CA GLU A 29 -14.17 -9.73 -13.20
C GLU A 29 -12.80 -10.41 -13.12
N ILE A 30 -12.02 -10.24 -14.18
CA ILE A 30 -10.60 -10.53 -14.12
C ILE A 30 -10.07 -9.51 -13.12
N ILE A 31 -10.02 -9.88 -11.84
CA ILE A 31 -9.35 -9.06 -10.83
C ILE A 31 -7.93 -8.91 -11.36
N PRO A 32 -7.47 -7.69 -11.72
CA PRO A 32 -6.09 -7.50 -12.12
C PRO A 32 -5.24 -8.10 -10.99
N ILE A 33 -4.35 -9.03 -11.32
CA ILE A 33 -3.40 -9.55 -10.34
C ILE A 33 -2.44 -8.38 -10.08
N VAL A 34 -2.86 -7.48 -9.21
CA VAL A 34 -2.06 -6.39 -8.70
C VAL A 34 -0.94 -7.05 -7.90
N PRO A 35 0.34 -6.77 -8.21
CA PRO A 35 1.43 -7.31 -7.41
C PRO A 35 1.26 -6.82 -5.96
N ALA A 36 0.99 -7.77 -5.08
CA ALA A 36 0.84 -7.51 -3.64
C ALA A 36 2.14 -6.97 -3.05
N ASP A 37 3.28 -7.41 -3.59
CA ASP A 37 4.61 -6.99 -3.20
C ASP A 37 5.43 -6.62 -4.43
N ILE A 38 6.32 -5.63 -4.28
CA ILE A 38 7.30 -5.28 -5.29
C ILE A 38 8.70 -5.18 -4.68
N THR A 39 9.68 -5.73 -5.39
CA THR A 39 11.10 -5.53 -5.06
C THR A 39 11.53 -4.13 -5.47
N VAL A 40 12.11 -3.39 -4.53
CA VAL A 40 12.67 -2.06 -4.77
C VAL A 40 14.16 -2.05 -4.50
N TRP A 41 14.86 -1.19 -5.21
CA TRP A 41 16.28 -0.93 -5.00
C TRP A 41 16.44 0.41 -4.31
N TYR A 42 17.31 0.49 -3.33
CA TYR A 42 17.61 1.70 -2.57
C TYR A 42 18.96 2.26 -2.99
N TYR A 43 19.05 3.59 -3.00
CA TYR A 43 20.15 4.34 -3.58
C TYR A 43 20.61 5.45 -2.64
N ALA A 44 21.93 5.69 -2.63
CA ALA A 44 22.54 6.73 -1.80
C ALA A 44 22.23 8.16 -2.28
N ALA A 45 21.75 8.31 -3.52
CA ALA A 45 21.25 9.55 -4.07
C ALA A 45 19.93 9.31 -4.81
N GLY A 46 19.04 10.31 -4.77
CA GLY A 46 17.85 10.36 -5.63
C GLY A 46 18.23 10.50 -7.11
N GLY A 47 17.21 10.60 -7.98
CA GLY A 47 17.40 10.83 -9.42
C GLY A 47 18.30 12.04 -9.69
N TRP A 48 18.96 12.07 -10.86
CA TRP A 48 19.70 13.26 -11.26
C TRP A 48 18.74 14.45 -11.42
N PRO A 49 19.15 15.70 -11.17
CA PRO A 49 18.27 16.84 -11.43
C PRO A 49 17.80 16.82 -12.89
N ASN A 50 16.49 16.69 -13.11
CA ASN A 50 15.83 16.53 -14.42
C ASN A 50 15.95 15.14 -15.08
N ASP A 51 16.33 14.09 -14.35
CA ASP A 51 16.33 12.70 -14.84
C ASP A 51 15.90 11.69 -13.75
N ASP A 52 14.59 11.50 -13.66
CA ASP A 52 13.95 10.53 -12.76
C ASP A 52 14.14 9.07 -13.23
N SER A 53 14.84 8.83 -14.35
CA SER A 53 15.10 7.48 -14.85
C SER A 53 16.43 6.90 -14.35
N MET A 54 17.30 7.72 -13.75
CA MET A 54 18.64 7.32 -13.33
C MET A 54 18.80 7.34 -11.81
N CYS A 55 18.77 6.16 -11.20
CA CYS A 55 19.20 5.99 -9.82
C CYS A 55 20.72 5.76 -9.72
N LEU A 56 21.39 6.46 -8.81
CA LEU A 56 22.85 6.39 -8.63
C LEU A 56 23.23 5.71 -7.31
N ASP A 57 24.30 4.91 -7.36
CA ASP A 57 24.90 4.25 -6.19
C ASP A 57 23.90 3.36 -5.43
N HIS A 58 23.61 2.20 -6.04
CA HIS A 58 22.82 1.14 -5.39
C HIS A 58 23.47 0.73 -4.06
N VAL A 59 22.70 0.74 -2.98
CA VAL A 59 23.19 0.44 -1.63
C VAL A 59 22.44 -0.71 -0.95
N ALA A 60 21.17 -0.93 -1.30
CA ALA A 60 20.37 -1.96 -0.66
C ALA A 60 19.17 -2.38 -1.53
N ASN A 61 18.53 -3.49 -1.16
CA ASN A 61 17.27 -3.94 -1.74
C ASN A 61 16.22 -4.05 -0.64
N GLY A 62 14.95 -3.86 -1.01
CA GLY A 62 13.82 -4.03 -0.13
C GLY A 62 12.59 -4.53 -0.85
N THR A 63 11.49 -4.56 -0.11
CA THR A 63 10.17 -4.93 -0.60
C THR A 63 9.15 -3.92 -0.12
N LEU A 64 8.33 -3.41 -1.02
CA LEU A 64 7.15 -2.62 -0.68
C LEU A 64 5.92 -3.49 -0.88
N THR A 65 5.07 -3.54 0.14
CA THR A 65 3.77 -4.21 0.07
C THR A 65 2.68 -3.20 -0.27
N ALA A 66 1.81 -3.55 -1.21
CA ALA A 66 0.73 -2.70 -1.68
C ALA A 66 -0.21 -2.30 -0.54
N GLY A 67 -0.48 -1.00 -0.42
CA GLY A 67 -1.32 -0.42 0.62
C GLY A 67 -0.71 -0.40 2.03
N VAL A 68 0.51 -0.91 2.21
CA VAL A 68 1.20 -0.88 3.50
C VAL A 68 2.11 0.35 3.57
N CYS A 69 2.04 1.06 4.68
CA CYS A 69 2.94 2.17 4.96
C CYS A 69 4.32 1.64 5.37
N CYS A 70 5.36 2.13 4.70
CA CYS A 70 6.75 1.77 4.99
C CYS A 70 7.57 3.03 5.26
N CYS A 71 8.55 2.94 6.17
CA CYS A 71 9.59 3.97 6.28
C CYS A 71 10.49 3.91 5.04
N LEU A 72 10.89 5.07 4.54
CA LEU A 72 11.89 5.20 3.49
C LEU A 72 13.15 5.76 4.12
N ASP A 73 14.17 4.92 4.24
CA ASP A 73 15.42 5.24 4.95
C ASP A 73 16.55 5.69 4.00
N TYR A 74 16.28 5.73 2.70
CA TYR A 74 17.28 5.98 1.66
C TYR A 74 16.82 7.07 0.70
N PRO A 75 17.70 7.98 0.28
CA PRO A 75 17.37 9.11 -0.59
C PRO A 75 16.71 8.74 -1.92
N GLY A 76 17.12 7.63 -2.54
CA GLY A 76 16.54 7.17 -3.79
C GLY A 76 15.89 5.79 -3.66
N VAL A 77 14.75 5.62 -4.32
CA VAL A 77 14.06 4.33 -4.49
C VAL A 77 13.84 4.06 -5.97
N GLY A 78 14.45 2.99 -6.47
CA GLY A 78 14.21 2.47 -7.81
C GLY A 78 13.10 1.42 -7.76
N VAL A 79 11.98 1.74 -8.40
CA VAL A 79 10.80 0.88 -8.49
C VAL A 79 10.69 0.31 -9.89
N TRP A 80 10.57 -1.01 -9.99
CA TRP A 80 10.38 -1.68 -11.27
C TRP A 80 8.94 -1.48 -11.76
N GLN A 81 8.78 -1.25 -13.05
CA GLN A 81 7.46 -1.24 -13.66
C GLN A 81 6.86 -2.66 -13.63
N SER A 82 5.54 -2.72 -13.52
CA SER A 82 4.82 -3.98 -13.72
C SER A 82 4.45 -4.09 -15.21
N PRO A 83 4.64 -5.25 -15.87
CA PRO A 83 4.37 -5.38 -17.31
C PRO A 83 2.90 -5.14 -17.69
N SER A 84 1.98 -5.31 -16.73
CA SER A 84 0.54 -5.36 -16.99
C SER A 84 -0.27 -4.30 -16.25
N ASN A 85 0.28 -3.68 -15.21
CA ASN A 85 -0.46 -2.76 -14.34
C ASN A 85 0.28 -1.43 -14.20
N GLY A 86 -0.47 -0.34 -14.19
CA GLY A 86 0.03 0.95 -13.74
C GLY A 86 0.05 0.98 -12.22
N CYS A 87 1.10 1.57 -11.66
CA CYS A 87 1.25 1.70 -10.23
C CYS A 87 1.63 3.12 -9.83
N SER A 88 1.73 3.36 -8.54
CA SER A 88 2.16 4.62 -7.97
C SER A 88 2.88 4.38 -6.66
N LEU A 89 3.82 5.27 -6.36
CA LEU A 89 4.41 5.39 -5.04
C LEU A 89 4.04 6.78 -4.51
N THR A 90 3.33 6.81 -3.39
CA THR A 90 3.13 8.05 -2.63
C THR A 90 4.22 8.15 -1.59
N VAL A 91 4.96 9.25 -1.57
CA VAL A 91 5.99 9.59 -0.59
C VAL A 91 5.46 10.71 0.31
N TYR A 92 5.58 10.52 1.62
CA TYR A 92 5.25 11.48 2.65
C TYR A 92 6.55 11.94 3.31
N GLU A 93 6.97 13.15 3.00
CA GLU A 93 8.21 13.74 3.51
C GLU A 93 8.04 14.23 4.94
N GLY A 94 9.12 14.23 5.72
CA GLY A 94 9.14 14.71 7.10
C GLY A 94 8.53 13.77 8.15
N THR A 95 7.96 12.63 7.75
CA THR A 95 7.25 11.71 8.65
C THR A 95 7.61 10.25 8.39
N SER A 96 7.63 9.44 9.45
CA SER A 96 7.74 7.97 9.36
C SER A 96 6.36 7.29 9.33
N VAL A 97 5.27 8.06 9.32
CA VAL A 97 3.90 7.56 9.32
C VAL A 97 3.15 8.20 8.16
N CYS A 98 2.60 7.35 7.29
CA CYS A 98 1.94 7.80 6.08
C CYS A 98 0.69 8.62 6.40
N GLY A 99 0.50 9.72 5.66
CA GLY A 99 -0.69 10.58 5.71
C GLY A 99 -0.79 11.54 6.91
N ALA A 100 0.06 11.41 7.93
CA ALA A 100 0.03 12.28 9.12
C ALA A 100 1.32 13.10 9.23
N ASP A 101 1.15 14.40 9.50
CA ASP A 101 2.23 15.36 9.81
C ASP A 101 3.35 15.44 8.75
N ALA A 102 3.06 15.02 7.52
CA ALA A 102 3.99 15.12 6.41
C ALA A 102 4.21 16.59 6.03
N THR A 103 5.46 16.99 5.81
CA THR A 103 5.81 18.33 5.34
C THR A 103 5.42 18.53 3.88
N SER A 104 5.45 17.45 3.10
CA SER A 104 5.10 17.40 1.69
C SER A 104 4.61 15.99 1.35
N THR A 105 3.84 15.87 0.27
CA THR A 105 3.36 14.60 -0.26
C THR A 105 3.51 14.59 -1.77
N THR A 106 4.27 13.63 -2.26
CA THR A 106 4.58 13.47 -3.68
C THR A 106 4.02 12.14 -4.16
N VAL A 107 3.26 12.13 -5.25
CA VAL A 107 2.73 10.92 -5.88
C VAL A 107 3.42 10.73 -7.21
N THR A 108 4.24 9.68 -7.31
CA THR A 108 4.91 9.31 -8.56
C THR A 108 4.15 8.20 -9.23
N ASN A 109 3.63 8.48 -10.43
CA ASN A 109 2.99 7.47 -11.27
C ASN A 109 4.04 6.63 -11.98
N ILE A 110 3.89 5.32 -11.91
CA ILE A 110 4.77 4.31 -12.48
C ILE A 110 3.97 3.57 -13.55
N PRO A 111 4.12 3.93 -14.84
CA PRO A 111 3.39 3.27 -15.92
C PRO A 111 3.74 1.79 -16.03
N ALA A 112 2.85 1.03 -16.67
CA ALA A 112 3.15 -0.36 -17.02
C ALA A 112 4.34 -0.44 -17.99
N GLY A 113 5.15 -1.47 -17.84
CA GLY A 113 6.36 -1.70 -18.63
C GLY A 113 7.36 -2.60 -17.91
N ASP A 114 8.58 -2.62 -18.43
CA ASP A 114 9.67 -3.49 -17.93
C ASP A 114 10.92 -2.69 -17.50
N SER A 115 10.79 -1.36 -17.39
CA SER A 115 11.88 -0.47 -16.98
C SER A 115 11.84 -0.20 -15.48
N GLN A 116 12.93 0.36 -14.95
CA GLN A 116 12.97 0.90 -13.60
C GLN A 116 12.72 2.41 -13.62
N ILE A 117 12.02 2.93 -12.62
CA ILE A 117 11.84 4.37 -12.39
C ILE A 117 12.51 4.73 -11.07
N CYS A 118 13.25 5.82 -11.06
CA CYS A 118 13.86 6.37 -9.87
C CYS A 118 12.95 7.40 -9.21
N ILE A 119 12.87 7.34 -7.88
CA ILE A 119 12.05 8.24 -7.07
C ILE A 119 12.93 8.83 -5.99
N ASP A 120 13.03 10.15 -5.95
CA ASP A 120 13.62 10.87 -4.81
C ASP A 120 12.63 10.84 -3.63
N THR A 121 13.17 10.60 -2.45
CA THR A 121 12.41 10.49 -1.19
C THR A 121 12.72 11.60 -0.20
N ASP A 122 13.64 12.51 -0.55
CA ASP A 122 14.08 13.66 0.26
C ASP A 122 14.71 13.32 1.63
N VAL A 123 15.13 12.07 1.86
CA VAL A 123 15.78 11.62 3.11
C VAL A 123 17.16 12.26 3.35
N ASN A 124 17.80 12.80 2.30
CA ASN A 124 19.16 13.35 2.34
C ASN A 124 19.35 14.55 3.30
N ALA A 125 18.28 15.24 3.70
CA ALA A 125 18.35 16.36 4.64
C ALA A 125 18.26 15.94 6.14
N GLY A 126 18.46 14.65 6.45
CA GLY A 126 18.27 14.12 7.81
C GLY A 126 16.79 14.06 8.24
N LEU A 127 15.89 14.15 7.26
CA LEU A 127 14.46 14.08 7.44
C LEU A 127 13.99 12.63 7.31
N LYS A 128 12.89 12.31 7.97
CA LYS A 128 12.21 11.02 7.84
C LYS A 128 11.31 11.05 6.62
N ALA A 129 11.21 9.96 5.88
CA ALA A 129 10.18 9.80 4.88
C ALA A 129 9.44 8.47 5.07
N SER A 130 8.22 8.40 4.58
CA SER A 130 7.44 7.17 4.50
C SER A 130 6.74 7.09 3.16
N GLY A 131 6.28 5.91 2.76
CA GLY A 131 5.58 5.76 1.51
C GLY A 131 4.59 4.61 1.47
N VAL A 132 3.67 4.71 0.51
CA VAL A 132 2.67 3.69 0.20
C VAL A 132 2.74 3.39 -1.29
N TRP A 133 2.98 2.12 -1.60
CA TRP A 133 2.87 1.56 -2.94
C TRP A 133 1.43 1.17 -3.24
N ALA A 134 0.94 1.47 -4.43
CA ALA A 134 -0.39 1.07 -4.88
C ALA A 134 -0.41 0.83 -6.40
N CYS A 135 -1.15 -0.18 -6.85
CA CYS A 135 -1.41 -0.44 -8.26
C CYS A 135 -2.90 -0.57 -8.51
N SER A 136 -3.31 -0.26 -9.74
CA SER A 136 -4.71 -0.28 -10.20
C SER A 136 -4.83 -0.86 -11.60
#